data_AF-A0A225V1I3-F1
#
_entry.id   AF-A0A225V1I3-F1
#
_cell.length_a   1.000
_cell.length_b   1.000
_cell.length_c   1.000
_cell.angle_alpha   90.00
_cell.angle_beta   90.00
_cell.angle_gamma   90.00
#
_symmetry.space_group_name_H-M   'P 1'
#
loop_
_entity.id
_entity.type
_entity.pdbx_description
1 polymer ?
#
loop_
_entity_poly.entity_id
_entity_poly.type
_entity_poly.pdbx_seq_one_letter_code
_entity_poly.pdbx_strand_id
1 'polypeptide(L)'
;EFVDTGAVFWPDFWHPQHTLFYLGEDSLLWELLDMPFVDMFEQESGQLLIDRRRHAAPLELVRFFTFHRPNPFVQLKLVWGDKDLFRLAWLKLDVPFTMIQSPPAVAGKAVNGSFCGMTMVQHDADGAVLFLHRNSHKLTGGKTHNPADKKLKAIREKLQSETSMEKVKDNASNSDNYPDAAIWSHLLSFRRSSPRSKYQIETYHAEPEFSKDQICYGQHYLGSNEHFYVQEFADLSFSGLETHLRRFAMIAGELHQAKVDAIAMTQQQPTSKNSQT
;
A
#
# COMPACT_ATOMS: atom_id res chain seq x y z
N GLU A 1 -14.29 -6.15 -21.37
CA GLU A 1 -13.51 -4.99 -20.82
C GLU A 1 -12.18 -4.79 -21.55
N PHE A 2 -11.14 -5.60 -21.26
CA PHE A 2 -9.78 -5.31 -21.77
C PHE A 2 -9.68 -5.41 -23.30
N VAL A 3 -10.37 -6.37 -23.93
CA VAL A 3 -10.37 -6.51 -25.39
C VAL A 3 -10.87 -5.23 -26.06
N ASP A 4 -11.90 -4.62 -25.49
CA ASP A 4 -12.60 -3.46 -26.04
C ASP A 4 -11.74 -2.20 -25.94
N THR A 5 -11.28 -1.88 -24.73
CA THR A 5 -10.57 -0.61 -24.45
C THR A 5 -9.06 -0.75 -24.53
N GLY A 6 -8.51 -1.91 -24.19
CA GLY A 6 -7.06 -2.14 -24.04
C GLY A 6 -6.45 -1.47 -22.80
N ALA A 7 -7.27 -0.93 -21.89
CA ALA A 7 -6.84 -0.34 -20.64
C ALA A 7 -7.88 -0.62 -19.54
N VAL A 8 -7.46 -1.24 -18.44
CA VAL A 8 -8.29 -1.49 -17.26
C VAL A 8 -7.61 -0.89 -16.03
N PHE A 9 -8.38 -0.12 -15.27
CA PHE A 9 -7.97 0.57 -14.06
C PHE A 9 -8.85 0.18 -12.88
N TRP A 10 -8.32 0.35 -11.67
CA TRP A 10 -9.01 0.05 -10.43
C TRP A 10 -9.30 1.32 -9.62
N PRO A 11 -10.48 1.40 -8.99
CA PRO A 11 -10.81 2.51 -8.12
C PRO A 11 -9.93 2.49 -6.86
N ASP A 12 -9.62 3.68 -6.37
CA ASP A 12 -9.13 3.93 -5.03
C ASP A 12 -10.31 3.92 -4.02
N PHE A 13 -10.03 4.08 -2.73
CA PHE A 13 -11.05 4.35 -1.71
C PHE A 13 -11.75 5.69 -1.92
N TRP A 14 -11.11 6.63 -2.61
CA TRP A 14 -11.56 8.00 -2.71
C TRP A 14 -12.41 8.26 -3.95
N HIS A 15 -13.42 9.09 -3.76
CA HIS A 15 -14.25 9.63 -4.82
C HIS A 15 -14.57 11.11 -4.52
N PRO A 16 -15.08 11.89 -5.47
CA PRO A 16 -15.15 13.34 -5.34
C PRO A 16 -15.96 13.84 -4.14
N GLN A 17 -16.99 13.10 -3.70
CA GLN A 17 -17.77 13.44 -2.51
C GLN A 17 -17.14 12.97 -1.19
N HIS A 18 -16.09 12.14 -1.25
CA HIS A 18 -15.36 11.62 -0.09
C HIS A 18 -13.89 11.35 -0.43
N THR A 19 -13.11 12.43 -0.55
CA THR A 19 -11.68 12.40 -0.87
C THR A 19 -10.84 13.09 0.20
N LEU A 20 -9.70 12.49 0.55
CA LEU A 20 -8.69 13.11 1.41
C LEU A 20 -7.72 14.02 0.63
N PHE A 21 -7.83 14.05 -0.70
CA PHE A 21 -6.85 14.63 -1.61
C PHE A 21 -7.35 15.84 -2.39
N TYR A 22 -8.55 16.34 -2.06
CA TYR A 22 -9.14 17.56 -2.65
C TYR A 22 -9.23 17.49 -4.19
N LEU A 23 -9.68 16.33 -4.70
CA LEU A 23 -9.98 16.07 -6.10
C LEU A 23 -11.48 16.25 -6.41
N GLY A 24 -12.09 17.28 -5.79
CA GLY A 24 -13.47 17.72 -6.04
C GLY A 24 -13.60 18.61 -7.28
N GLU A 25 -14.82 19.05 -7.58
CA GLU A 25 -15.15 19.91 -8.73
C GLU A 25 -14.43 21.27 -8.69
N ASP A 26 -14.20 21.81 -7.50
CA ASP A 26 -13.56 23.11 -7.25
C ASP A 26 -12.01 23.05 -7.23
N SER A 27 -11.43 21.88 -7.53
CA SER A 27 -9.97 21.71 -7.55
C SER A 27 -9.32 22.45 -8.72
N LEU A 28 -8.23 23.19 -8.44
CA LEU A 28 -7.39 23.85 -9.46
C LEU A 28 -6.77 22.85 -10.45
N LEU A 29 -6.80 21.55 -10.15
CA LEU A 29 -6.37 20.49 -11.06
C LEU A 29 -7.06 20.60 -12.42
N TRP A 30 -8.37 20.84 -12.45
CA TRP A 30 -9.16 20.85 -13.67
C TRP A 30 -8.80 22.03 -14.58
N GLU A 31 -8.57 23.20 -13.98
CA GLU A 31 -8.07 24.38 -14.69
C GLU A 31 -6.64 24.16 -15.20
N LEU A 32 -5.74 23.63 -14.35
CA LEU A 32 -4.37 23.33 -14.73
C LEU A 32 -4.30 22.37 -15.93
N LEU A 33 -5.16 21.37 -15.94
CA LEU A 33 -5.23 20.38 -17.01
C LEU A 33 -6.04 20.86 -18.21
N ASP A 34 -6.73 21.99 -18.13
CA ASP A 34 -7.71 22.44 -19.13
C ASP A 34 -8.69 21.32 -19.46
N MET A 35 -9.41 20.85 -18.44
CA MET A 35 -10.36 19.75 -18.51
C MET A 35 -11.61 20.06 -17.66
N PRO A 36 -12.80 19.58 -18.07
CA PRO A 36 -13.96 19.62 -17.19
C PRO A 36 -13.77 18.65 -16.00
N PHE A 37 -14.47 18.93 -14.90
CA PHE A 37 -14.59 17.98 -13.78
C PHE A 37 -15.23 16.68 -14.25
N VAL A 38 -14.73 15.55 -13.74
CA VAL A 38 -15.27 14.22 -14.02
C VAL A 38 -15.62 13.53 -12.70
N ASP A 39 -16.92 13.35 -12.46
CA ASP A 39 -17.45 12.69 -11.27
C ASP A 39 -17.27 11.17 -11.37
N MET A 40 -16.11 10.70 -10.94
CA MET A 40 -15.79 9.27 -10.89
C MET A 40 -14.79 9.00 -9.77
N PHE A 41 -14.67 7.72 -9.38
CA PHE A 41 -13.65 7.29 -8.43
C PHE A 41 -12.25 7.75 -8.88
N GLU A 42 -11.46 8.15 -7.89
CA GLU A 42 -10.02 8.25 -8.05
C GLU A 42 -9.46 6.86 -8.38
N GLN A 43 -8.30 6.85 -9.02
CA GLN A 43 -7.68 5.61 -9.49
C GLN A 43 -6.48 5.24 -8.62
N GLU A 44 -6.33 3.95 -8.35
CA GLU A 44 -5.22 3.36 -7.58
C GLU A 44 -4.23 2.70 -8.55
N SER A 45 -2.94 3.09 -8.51
CA SER A 45 -1.92 2.61 -9.46
C SER A 45 -1.21 1.33 -9.02
N GLY A 46 -1.51 0.82 -7.81
CA GLY A 46 -1.05 -0.49 -7.34
C GLY A 46 -1.42 -1.66 -8.26
N GLN A 47 -2.44 -1.50 -9.10
CA GLN A 47 -2.82 -2.46 -10.14
C GLN A 47 -3.29 -1.74 -11.42
N LEU A 48 -2.71 -2.12 -12.56
CA LEU A 48 -3.01 -1.55 -13.87
C LEU A 48 -2.88 -2.65 -14.94
N LEU A 49 -3.75 -2.62 -15.95
CA LEU A 49 -3.62 -3.47 -17.14
C LEU A 49 -3.73 -2.61 -18.39
N ILE A 50 -2.64 -2.46 -19.14
CA ILE A 50 -2.55 -1.55 -20.27
C ILE A 50 -1.89 -2.25 -21.46
N ASP A 51 -2.56 -2.25 -22.62
CA ASP A 51 -1.94 -2.52 -23.90
C ASP A 51 -1.08 -1.31 -24.31
N ARG A 52 0.22 -1.44 -24.06
CA ARG A 52 1.21 -0.39 -24.34
C ARG A 52 1.29 0.00 -25.82
N ARG A 53 0.91 -0.90 -26.74
CA ARG A 53 0.95 -0.61 -28.19
C ARG A 53 -0.22 0.26 -28.59
N ARG A 54 -1.40 0.04 -27.98
CA ARG A 54 -2.61 0.85 -28.20
C ARG A 54 -2.55 2.19 -27.45
N HIS A 55 -1.78 2.28 -26.37
CA HIS A 55 -1.79 3.41 -25.43
C HIS A 55 -0.45 4.14 -25.31
N ALA A 56 0.34 4.20 -26.37
CA ALA A 56 1.63 4.90 -26.34
C ALA A 56 1.49 6.40 -25.97
N ALA A 57 0.51 7.10 -26.54
CA ALA A 57 0.31 8.53 -26.27
C ALA A 57 -0.10 8.82 -24.81
N PRO A 58 -1.12 8.16 -24.23
CA PRO A 58 -1.42 8.33 -22.81
C PRO A 58 -0.27 7.98 -21.88
N LEU A 59 0.52 6.94 -22.18
CA LEU A 59 1.69 6.58 -21.37
C LEU A 59 2.78 7.67 -21.41
N GLU A 60 3.03 8.30 -22.55
CA GLU A 60 3.94 9.46 -22.63
C GLU A 60 3.39 10.66 -21.87
N LEU A 61 2.06 10.86 -21.84
CA LEU A 61 1.45 11.91 -21.04
C LEU A 61 1.58 11.65 -19.53
N VAL A 62 1.39 10.41 -19.07
CA VAL A 62 1.70 10.02 -17.68
C VAL A 62 3.15 10.32 -17.35
N ARG A 63 4.07 9.94 -18.24
CA ARG A 63 5.51 10.23 -18.07
C ARG A 63 5.76 11.73 -17.97
N PHE A 64 5.11 12.54 -18.80
CA PHE A 64 5.19 13.99 -18.73
C PHE A 64 4.68 14.51 -17.38
N PHE A 65 3.49 14.11 -16.93
CA PHE A 65 2.93 14.51 -15.64
C PHE A 65 3.84 14.17 -14.46
N THR A 66 4.51 13.00 -14.49
CA THR A 66 5.39 12.55 -13.41
C THR A 66 6.74 13.28 -13.40
N PHE A 67 7.38 13.41 -14.56
CA PHE A 67 8.80 13.78 -14.63
C PHE A 67 9.08 15.20 -15.11
N HIS A 68 8.10 15.90 -15.70
CA HIS A 68 8.31 17.28 -16.12
C HIS A 68 8.69 18.19 -14.94
N ARG A 69 9.54 19.19 -15.19
CA ARG A 69 10.01 20.16 -14.20
C ARG A 69 9.96 21.57 -14.81
N PRO A 70 9.41 22.57 -14.10
CA PRO A 70 8.76 22.47 -12.79
C PRO A 70 7.51 21.58 -12.83
N ASN A 71 7.13 20.98 -11.70
CA ASN A 71 5.98 20.08 -11.62
C ASN A 71 4.86 20.75 -10.82
N PRO A 72 3.82 21.30 -11.47
CA PRO A 72 2.72 21.98 -10.78
C PRO A 72 1.91 21.04 -9.88
N PHE A 73 1.75 19.77 -10.21
CA PHE A 73 1.02 18.82 -9.35
C PHE A 73 1.67 18.70 -7.97
N VAL A 74 3.00 18.63 -7.94
CA VAL A 74 3.76 18.54 -6.67
C VAL A 74 3.80 19.90 -5.96
N GLN A 75 4.06 20.99 -6.70
CA GLN A 75 4.20 22.33 -6.11
C GLN A 75 2.89 22.83 -5.49
N LEU A 76 1.77 22.55 -6.14
CA LEU A 76 0.44 22.97 -5.73
C LEU A 76 -0.32 21.88 -4.96
N LYS A 77 0.29 20.70 -4.77
CA LYS A 77 -0.28 19.53 -4.07
C LYS A 77 -1.64 19.08 -4.61
N LEU A 78 -1.77 19.06 -5.94
CA LEU A 78 -3.04 18.79 -6.64
C LEU A 78 -3.32 17.29 -6.84
N VAL A 79 -2.27 16.45 -6.80
CA VAL A 79 -2.40 14.98 -6.91
C VAL A 79 -1.39 14.35 -5.97
N TRP A 80 -1.74 13.22 -5.35
CA TRP A 80 -0.89 12.48 -4.43
C TRP A 80 -0.24 11.28 -5.11
N GLY A 81 1.06 11.41 -5.40
CA GLY A 81 1.81 10.36 -6.09
C GLY A 81 1.38 10.19 -7.55
N ASP A 82 1.58 8.99 -8.07
CA ASP A 82 1.24 8.62 -9.45
C ASP A 82 -0.20 8.11 -9.59
N LYS A 83 -0.91 7.88 -8.48
CA LYS A 83 -2.13 7.06 -8.47
C LYS A 83 -3.16 7.51 -9.50
N ASP A 84 -3.47 8.81 -9.59
CA ASP A 84 -4.48 9.34 -10.51
C ASP A 84 -3.90 9.78 -11.86
N LEU A 85 -2.57 9.83 -11.99
CA LEU A 85 -1.95 10.37 -13.20
C LEU A 85 -2.30 9.54 -14.43
N PHE A 86 -2.50 8.23 -14.29
CA PHE A 86 -2.95 7.38 -15.40
C PHE A 86 -4.38 7.72 -15.80
N ARG A 87 -5.33 7.75 -14.86
CA ARG A 87 -6.71 8.18 -15.16
C ARG A 87 -6.76 9.55 -15.83
N LEU A 88 -6.03 10.53 -15.30
CA LEU A 88 -6.00 11.90 -15.83
C LEU A 88 -5.44 11.96 -17.26
N ALA A 89 -4.39 11.20 -17.56
CA ALA A 89 -3.82 11.16 -18.90
C ALA A 89 -4.79 10.57 -19.94
N TRP A 90 -5.55 9.54 -19.56
CA TRP A 90 -6.56 8.95 -20.44
C TRP A 90 -7.73 9.90 -20.67
N LEU A 91 -8.22 10.53 -19.61
CA LEU A 91 -9.28 11.52 -19.71
C LEU A 91 -8.85 12.74 -20.55
N LYS A 92 -7.62 13.24 -20.38
CA LYS A 92 -7.12 14.41 -21.14
C LYS A 92 -7.05 14.15 -22.64
N LEU A 93 -6.72 12.92 -23.03
CA LEU A 93 -6.58 12.52 -24.43
C LEU A 93 -7.85 11.92 -25.02
N ASP A 94 -8.94 11.89 -24.26
CA ASP A 94 -10.22 11.26 -24.66
C ASP A 94 -10.03 9.81 -25.15
N VAL A 95 -9.17 9.05 -24.45
CA VAL A 95 -8.88 7.66 -24.78
C VAL A 95 -9.73 6.74 -23.91
N PRO A 96 -10.49 5.79 -24.49
CA PRO A 96 -11.35 4.91 -23.72
C PRO A 96 -10.54 3.98 -22.81
N PHE A 97 -11.03 3.77 -21.60
CA PHE A 97 -10.55 2.78 -20.64
C PHE A 97 -11.72 2.19 -19.88
N THR A 98 -11.50 1.06 -19.22
CA THR A 98 -12.46 0.47 -18.29
C THR A 98 -12.02 0.71 -16.85
N MET A 99 -12.84 1.41 -16.07
CA MET A 99 -12.72 1.41 -14.61
C MET A 99 -13.48 0.20 -14.04
N ILE A 100 -12.86 -0.59 -13.17
CA ILE A 100 -13.57 -1.65 -12.44
C ILE A 100 -14.67 -1.04 -11.59
N GLN A 101 -15.86 -1.61 -11.68
CA GLN A 101 -17.07 -1.04 -11.08
C GLN A 101 -17.22 -1.37 -9.59
N SER A 102 -16.66 -2.50 -9.17
CA SER A 102 -16.65 -2.93 -7.77
C SER A 102 -15.73 -2.01 -6.94
N PRO A 103 -16.27 -1.29 -5.93
CA PRO A 103 -15.44 -0.49 -5.04
C PRO A 103 -14.42 -1.36 -4.30
N PRO A 104 -13.29 -0.79 -3.85
CA PRO A 104 -12.32 -1.54 -3.07
C PRO A 104 -12.91 -1.98 -1.72
N ALA A 105 -12.61 -3.20 -1.31
CA ALA A 105 -12.86 -3.70 0.03
C ALA A 105 -11.64 -3.46 0.93
N VAL A 106 -11.77 -3.75 2.22
CA VAL A 106 -10.69 -3.55 3.21
C VAL A 106 -10.47 -4.83 4.00
N ALA A 107 -9.24 -5.34 3.99
CA ALA A 107 -8.82 -6.44 4.84
C ALA A 107 -8.13 -5.90 6.10
N GLY A 108 -8.50 -6.47 7.24
CA GLY A 108 -8.07 -5.98 8.55
C GLY A 108 -8.29 -6.97 9.68
N LYS A 109 -7.85 -6.58 10.88
CA LYS A 109 -8.11 -7.34 12.11
C LYS A 109 -9.37 -6.82 12.77
N ALA A 110 -10.16 -7.74 13.33
CA ALA A 110 -11.27 -7.41 14.21
C ALA A 110 -10.95 -7.91 15.63
N VAL A 111 -11.11 -7.04 16.62
CA VAL A 111 -10.89 -7.32 18.05
C VAL A 111 -12.01 -6.66 18.83
N ASN A 112 -12.77 -7.43 19.62
CA ASN A 112 -13.88 -6.93 20.45
C ASN A 112 -14.91 -6.05 19.70
N GLY A 113 -15.17 -6.33 18.41
CA GLY A 113 -16.08 -5.54 17.56
C GLY A 113 -15.46 -4.29 16.93
N SER A 114 -14.27 -3.86 17.37
CA SER A 114 -13.45 -2.85 16.71
C SER A 114 -12.70 -3.47 15.53
N PHE A 115 -12.66 -2.77 14.40
CA PHE A 115 -11.97 -3.20 13.19
C PHE A 115 -10.86 -2.22 12.83
N CYS A 116 -9.73 -2.78 12.41
CA CYS A 116 -8.62 -2.02 11.85
C CYS A 116 -8.20 -2.60 10.51
N GLY A 117 -8.67 -1.95 9.43
CA GLY A 117 -8.24 -2.23 8.08
C GLY A 117 -6.84 -1.70 7.78
N MET A 118 -6.02 -2.52 7.12
CA MET A 118 -4.63 -2.19 6.77
C MET A 118 -4.29 -2.50 5.32
N THR A 119 -5.20 -3.13 4.60
CA THR A 119 -4.96 -3.70 3.28
C THR A 119 -6.14 -3.39 2.38
N MET A 120 -5.90 -2.69 1.28
CA MET A 120 -6.90 -2.49 0.24
C MET A 120 -7.10 -3.79 -0.52
N VAL A 121 -8.35 -4.13 -0.80
CA VAL A 121 -8.73 -5.31 -1.57
C VAL A 121 -9.44 -4.87 -2.84
N GLN A 122 -8.89 -5.25 -3.98
CA GLN A 122 -9.39 -4.90 -5.30
C GLN A 122 -9.99 -6.13 -5.97
N HIS A 123 -11.00 -5.90 -6.80
CA HIS A 123 -11.82 -6.94 -7.40
C HIS A 123 -11.60 -7.05 -8.90
N ASP A 124 -11.92 -8.20 -9.49
CA ASP A 124 -12.05 -8.31 -10.95
C ASP A 124 -13.38 -7.70 -11.46
N ALA A 125 -13.64 -7.88 -12.76
CA ALA A 125 -14.85 -7.38 -13.41
C ALA A 125 -16.14 -8.06 -12.92
N ASP A 126 -16.04 -9.31 -12.44
CA ASP A 126 -17.16 -10.07 -11.88
C ASP A 126 -17.43 -9.71 -10.40
N GLY A 127 -16.50 -8.98 -9.78
CA GLY A 127 -16.56 -8.56 -8.38
C GLY A 127 -15.94 -9.56 -7.41
N ALA A 128 -15.20 -10.56 -7.90
CA ALA A 128 -14.43 -11.45 -7.03
C ALA A 128 -13.11 -10.78 -6.60
N VAL A 129 -12.61 -11.14 -5.42
CA VAL A 129 -11.34 -10.62 -4.91
C VAL A 129 -10.20 -11.05 -5.84
N LEU A 130 -9.44 -10.07 -6.33
CA LEU A 130 -8.35 -10.27 -7.29
C LEU A 130 -6.99 -9.92 -6.68
N PHE A 131 -6.90 -8.84 -5.90
CA PHE A 131 -5.63 -8.32 -5.40
C PHE A 131 -5.75 -7.68 -4.02
N LEU A 132 -4.72 -7.86 -3.21
CA LEU A 132 -4.63 -7.33 -1.86
C LEU A 132 -3.36 -6.49 -1.73
N HIS A 133 -3.53 -5.16 -1.64
CA HIS A 133 -2.43 -4.24 -1.41
C HIS A 133 -2.26 -3.99 0.09
N ARG A 134 -1.11 -4.34 0.67
CA ARG A 134 -0.79 -3.99 2.06
C ARG A 134 -0.46 -2.51 2.14
N ASN A 135 -1.43 -1.64 2.40
CA ASN A 135 -1.23 -0.19 2.47
C ASN A 135 -0.28 0.19 3.62
N SER A 136 -0.45 -0.46 4.77
CA SER A 136 0.29 -0.17 5.99
C SER A 136 1.49 -1.13 6.19
N HIS A 137 1.40 -2.05 7.16
CA HIS A 137 2.49 -2.94 7.57
C HIS A 137 2.99 -3.84 6.42
N LYS A 138 4.12 -3.44 5.83
CA LYS A 138 4.86 -4.20 4.83
C LYS A 138 5.57 -5.38 5.49
N LEU A 139 5.79 -6.44 4.71
CA LEU A 139 6.56 -7.60 5.14
C LEU A 139 8.05 -7.26 5.12
N THR A 140 8.72 -7.46 6.26
CA THR A 140 10.15 -7.21 6.42
C THR A 140 10.96 -8.49 6.26
N GLY A 141 10.36 -9.65 6.53
CA GLY A 141 11.08 -10.92 6.59
C GLY A 141 11.99 -11.04 7.82
N GLY A 142 11.86 -10.13 8.79
CA GLY A 142 12.74 -10.02 9.95
C GLY A 142 13.68 -8.82 9.90
N LYS A 143 14.37 -8.57 11.02
CA LYS A 143 15.35 -7.48 11.11
C LYS A 143 16.64 -7.92 10.42
N THR A 144 16.94 -7.32 9.27
CA THR A 144 18.27 -7.46 8.65
C THR A 144 19.30 -6.77 9.54
N HIS A 145 20.28 -7.53 10.01
CA HIS A 145 21.40 -7.01 10.78
C HIS A 145 22.58 -6.78 9.86
N ASN A 146 22.90 -5.51 9.59
CA ASN A 146 24.16 -5.18 8.95
C ASN A 146 25.29 -5.22 9.99
N PRO A 147 26.37 -6.01 9.78
CA PRO A 147 27.53 -6.02 10.67
C PRO A 147 28.20 -4.64 10.83
N ALA A 148 28.14 -3.79 9.80
CA ALA A 148 28.62 -2.41 9.87
C ALA A 148 27.76 -1.56 10.83
N ASP A 149 26.43 -1.75 10.82
CA ASP A 149 25.52 -1.05 11.74
C ASP A 149 25.72 -1.52 13.19
N LYS A 150 26.06 -2.80 13.42
CA LYS A 150 26.48 -3.27 14.75
C LYS A 150 27.76 -2.58 15.22
N LYS A 151 28.74 -2.38 14.33
CA LYS A 151 29.99 -1.67 14.66
C LYS A 151 29.74 -0.19 14.94
N LEU A 152 28.93 0.49 14.13
CA LEU A 152 28.51 1.88 14.39
C LEU A 152 27.67 2.02 15.65
N LYS A 153 26.79 1.07 15.94
CA LYS A 153 25.99 1.05 17.17
C LYS A 153 26.86 0.79 18.40
N ALA A 154 27.83 -0.12 18.33
CA ALA A 154 28.80 -0.34 19.40
C ALA A 154 29.72 0.89 19.62
N ILE A 155 30.08 1.60 18.55
CA ILE A 155 30.81 2.88 18.63
C ILE A 155 29.93 3.96 19.28
N ARG A 156 28.65 4.09 18.87
CA ARG A 156 27.70 5.04 19.47
C ARG A 156 27.38 4.71 20.92
N GLU A 157 27.21 3.43 21.28
CA GLU A 157 26.96 3.00 22.67
C GLU A 157 28.22 3.18 23.54
N LYS A 158 29.43 3.06 22.97
CA LYS A 158 30.67 3.49 23.64
C LYS A 158 30.81 5.01 23.80
N LEU A 159 30.25 5.79 22.88
CA LEU A 159 30.23 7.26 22.94
C LEU A 159 29.09 7.81 23.82
N GLN A 160 28.04 7.03 24.07
CA GLN A 160 26.84 7.42 24.82
C GLN A 160 26.86 6.95 26.29
N SER A 161 27.99 6.48 26.81
CA SER A 161 28.14 6.13 28.24
C SER A 161 28.09 7.34 29.19
N GLU A 162 27.55 8.49 28.77
CA GLU A 162 27.33 9.68 29.59
C GLU A 162 25.92 10.27 29.48
N THR A 163 24.92 9.62 28.86
CA THR A 163 23.53 10.11 28.98
C THR A 163 22.52 8.99 28.85
N SER A 164 21.78 8.77 29.94
CA SER A 164 20.68 7.81 30.04
C SER A 164 19.49 8.25 29.19
N MET A 165 19.14 7.46 28.18
CA MET A 165 17.81 7.49 27.55
C MET A 165 17.25 6.07 27.49
N GLU A 166 16.04 5.93 28.03
CA GLU A 166 15.25 4.70 28.03
C GLU A 166 14.97 4.23 26.60
N LYS A 167 15.37 3.00 26.29
CA LYS A 167 15.00 2.33 25.04
C LYS A 167 13.55 1.88 25.15
N VAL A 168 12.67 2.46 24.34
CA VAL A 168 11.34 1.92 24.03
C VAL A 168 11.55 0.53 23.43
N LYS A 169 11.05 -0.50 24.13
CA LYS A 169 10.98 -1.86 23.60
C LYS A 169 9.76 -1.92 22.68
N ASP A 170 9.99 -2.19 21.40
CA ASP A 170 8.97 -2.75 20.51
C ASP A 170 8.55 -4.11 21.09
N ASN A 171 7.53 -4.11 21.94
CA ASN A 171 6.89 -5.33 22.40
C ASN A 171 5.96 -5.86 21.29
N ALA A 172 6.55 -6.28 20.17
CA ALA A 172 5.89 -7.23 19.28
C ALA A 172 6.18 -8.64 19.81
N SER A 173 5.45 -9.02 20.85
CA SER A 173 5.33 -10.40 21.30
C SER A 173 4.57 -11.19 20.23
N ASN A 174 5.22 -11.54 19.13
CA ASN A 174 4.67 -12.51 18.19
C ASN A 174 4.78 -13.89 18.85
N SER A 175 3.64 -14.44 19.27
CA SER A 175 3.53 -15.80 19.79
C SER A 175 3.57 -16.87 18.68
N ASP A 176 3.59 -16.43 17.41
CA ASP A 176 3.80 -17.30 16.26
C ASP A 176 5.24 -17.20 15.72
N ASN A 177 5.74 -18.28 15.12
CA ASN A 177 7.13 -18.41 14.65
C ASN A 177 7.48 -17.51 13.44
N TYR A 178 6.81 -16.36 13.26
CA TYR A 178 6.98 -15.47 12.13
C TYR A 178 7.41 -14.06 12.57
N PRO A 179 8.35 -13.41 11.86
CA PRO A 179 8.87 -12.10 12.24
C PRO A 179 7.84 -10.97 12.03
N ASP A 180 7.10 -11.01 10.93
CA ASP A 180 6.06 -10.03 10.63
C ASP A 180 4.73 -10.48 11.24
N ALA A 181 3.93 -9.59 11.82
CA ALA A 181 2.62 -9.95 12.35
C ALA A 181 1.62 -10.29 11.23
N ALA A 182 0.65 -11.17 11.53
CA ALA A 182 -0.54 -11.28 10.70
C ALA A 182 -1.33 -9.95 10.77
N ILE A 183 -1.83 -9.43 9.65
CA ILE A 183 -2.49 -8.11 9.63
C ILE A 183 -3.95 -8.14 9.20
N TRP A 184 -4.47 -9.30 8.79
CA TRP A 184 -5.90 -9.44 8.53
C TRP A 184 -6.44 -10.77 9.04
N SER A 185 -7.69 -10.72 9.47
CA SER A 185 -8.54 -11.87 9.78
C SER A 185 -9.93 -11.73 9.17
N HIS A 186 -10.34 -10.52 8.80
CA HIS A 186 -11.65 -10.21 8.26
C HIS A 186 -11.54 -9.38 6.98
N LEU A 187 -12.50 -9.56 6.08
CA LEU A 187 -12.71 -8.78 4.88
C LEU A 187 -13.99 -7.95 5.04
N LEU A 188 -13.86 -6.63 5.00
CA LEU A 188 -14.96 -5.68 4.99
C LEU A 188 -15.25 -5.27 3.55
N SER A 189 -16.42 -5.64 3.03
CA SER A 189 -16.81 -5.44 1.64
C SER A 189 -18.05 -4.57 1.51
N PHE A 190 -18.11 -3.79 0.43
CA PHE A 190 -19.29 -2.98 0.10
C PHE A 190 -20.33 -3.84 -0.62
N ARG A 191 -21.60 -3.69 -0.25
CA ARG A 191 -22.69 -4.43 -0.89
C ARG A 191 -22.93 -3.89 -2.29
N ARG A 192 -22.94 -4.79 -3.28
CA ARG A 192 -23.24 -4.47 -4.69
C ARG A 192 -24.61 -3.81 -4.89
N SER A 193 -25.58 -4.10 -4.02
CA SER A 193 -26.92 -3.51 -4.06
C SER A 193 -26.98 -2.09 -3.49
N SER A 194 -25.94 -1.64 -2.79
CA SER A 194 -25.92 -0.31 -2.18
C SER A 194 -25.57 0.77 -3.22
N PRO A 195 -26.16 1.96 -3.11
CA PRO A 195 -25.81 3.08 -3.99
C PRO A 195 -24.37 3.53 -3.72
N ARG A 196 -23.59 3.78 -4.79
CA ARG A 196 -22.15 4.15 -4.68
C ARG A 196 -21.90 5.36 -3.80
N SER A 197 -22.85 6.31 -3.71
CA SER A 197 -22.76 7.47 -2.83
C SER A 197 -22.72 7.15 -1.33
N LYS A 198 -22.96 5.88 -0.95
CA LYS A 198 -22.84 5.38 0.43
C LYS A 198 -21.53 4.65 0.69
N TYR A 199 -20.67 4.53 -0.32
CA TYR A 199 -19.35 3.97 -0.14
C TYR A 199 -18.46 4.99 0.56
N GLN A 200 -18.08 4.71 1.80
CA GLN A 200 -17.24 5.58 2.59
C GLN A 200 -16.22 4.76 3.38
N ILE A 201 -14.94 5.04 3.17
CA ILE A 201 -13.82 4.43 3.91
C ILE A 201 -13.24 5.51 4.81
N GLU A 202 -13.29 5.32 6.11
CA GLU A 202 -12.75 6.28 7.08
C GLU A 202 -11.29 5.97 7.39
N THR A 203 -10.56 7.00 7.83
CA THR A 203 -9.22 6.87 8.42
C THR A 203 -9.29 7.28 9.88
N TYR A 204 -8.94 6.38 10.80
CA TYR A 204 -9.10 6.61 12.24
C TYR A 204 -8.05 5.84 13.05
N HIS A 205 -7.94 6.20 14.34
CA HIS A 205 -7.23 5.42 15.35
C HIS A 205 -8.24 4.64 16.18
N ALA A 206 -7.95 3.37 16.46
CA ALA A 206 -8.86 2.44 17.13
C ALA A 206 -8.32 2.01 18.51
N GLU A 207 -8.01 2.99 19.36
CA GLU A 207 -7.60 2.74 20.75
C GLU A 207 -8.81 2.32 21.61
N PRO A 208 -8.63 1.41 22.60
CA PRO A 208 -7.36 0.77 23.00
C PRO A 208 -7.06 -0.55 22.27
N GLU A 209 -7.95 -1.05 21.40
CA GLU A 209 -7.79 -2.36 20.74
C GLU A 209 -6.58 -2.41 19.80
N PHE A 210 -6.20 -1.26 19.23
CA PHE A 210 -5.05 -1.09 18.34
C PHE A 210 -4.14 0.04 18.85
N SER A 211 -2.86 -0.01 18.42
CA SER A 211 -1.87 1.00 18.80
C SER A 211 -2.29 2.41 18.36
N LYS A 212 -2.03 3.41 19.19
CA LYS A 212 -2.24 4.84 18.86
C LYS A 212 -1.50 5.29 17.60
N ASP A 213 -0.37 4.67 17.28
CA ASP A 213 0.44 5.03 16.10
C ASP A 213 -0.08 4.34 14.82
N GLN A 214 -1.08 3.47 14.97
CA GLN A 214 -1.69 2.73 13.87
C GLN A 214 -2.87 3.51 13.29
N ILE A 215 -2.80 3.81 12.00
CA ILE A 215 -3.94 4.32 11.23
C ILE A 215 -4.69 3.14 10.63
N CYS A 216 -5.99 3.09 10.93
CA CYS A 216 -6.93 2.10 10.45
C CYS A 216 -7.79 2.67 9.32
N TYR A 217 -8.12 1.82 8.35
CA TYR A 217 -9.00 2.13 7.24
C TYR A 217 -10.31 1.34 7.34
N GLY A 218 -11.43 1.91 6.89
CA GLY A 218 -12.69 1.20 6.72
C GLY A 218 -13.80 1.75 7.62
N GLN A 219 -14.44 0.86 8.38
CA GLN A 219 -15.51 1.18 9.33
C GLN A 219 -15.02 0.78 10.72
N HIS A 220 -15.07 1.71 11.70
CA HIS A 220 -14.52 1.44 13.03
C HIS A 220 -15.22 0.28 13.73
N TYR A 221 -16.56 0.29 13.77
CA TYR A 221 -17.35 -0.77 14.38
C TYR A 221 -18.00 -1.64 13.31
N LEU A 222 -17.79 -2.95 13.40
CA LEU A 222 -18.38 -3.88 12.44
C LEU A 222 -19.91 -3.91 12.58
N GLY A 223 -20.62 -3.85 11.44
CA GLY A 223 -22.08 -3.89 11.39
C GLY A 223 -22.79 -2.56 11.66
N SER A 224 -22.07 -1.46 11.92
CA SER A 224 -22.67 -0.13 12.10
C SER A 224 -23.27 0.44 10.81
N ASN A 225 -22.74 0.04 9.66
CA ASN A 225 -23.14 0.52 8.34
C ASN A 225 -23.75 -0.63 7.53
N GLU A 226 -25.05 -0.51 7.25
CA GLU A 226 -25.82 -1.54 6.51
C GLU A 226 -25.29 -1.79 5.09
N HIS A 227 -24.59 -0.81 4.51
CA HIS A 227 -24.06 -0.90 3.16
C HIS A 227 -22.79 -1.75 3.06
N PHE A 228 -22.18 -2.11 4.19
CA PHE A 228 -21.03 -3.00 4.25
C PHE A 228 -21.40 -4.35 4.88
N TYR A 229 -20.62 -5.36 4.57
CA TYR A 229 -20.70 -6.67 5.21
C TYR A 229 -19.30 -7.21 5.47
N VAL A 230 -19.19 -8.14 6.41
CA VAL A 230 -17.93 -8.69 6.85
C VAL A 230 -17.92 -10.19 6.58
N GLN A 231 -16.78 -10.71 6.14
CA GLN A 231 -16.50 -12.14 6.04
C GLN A 231 -15.21 -12.45 6.78
N GLU A 232 -15.13 -13.63 7.39
CA GLU A 232 -13.87 -14.12 7.93
C GLU A 232 -12.98 -14.60 6.78
N PHE A 233 -11.69 -14.27 6.83
CA PHE A 233 -10.72 -14.77 5.84
C PHE A 233 -10.61 -16.30 5.87
N ALA A 234 -10.93 -16.93 7.02
CA ALA A 234 -10.93 -18.38 7.17
C ALA A 234 -11.88 -19.09 6.19
N ASP A 235 -12.98 -18.43 5.80
CA ASP A 235 -14.00 -18.97 4.92
C ASP A 235 -13.68 -18.77 3.43
N LEU A 236 -12.64 -18.00 3.11
CA LEU A 236 -12.23 -17.73 1.72
C LEU A 236 -11.34 -18.85 1.18
N SER A 237 -11.41 -19.09 -0.12
CA SER A 237 -10.59 -20.11 -0.81
C SER A 237 -9.07 -19.89 -0.70
N PHE A 238 -8.66 -18.69 -0.30
CA PHE A 238 -7.27 -18.28 -0.09
C PHE A 238 -6.98 -17.93 1.38
N SER A 239 -7.68 -18.55 2.33
CA SER A 239 -7.50 -18.34 3.78
C SER A 239 -6.04 -18.47 4.26
N GLY A 240 -5.24 -19.32 3.63
CA GLY A 240 -3.81 -19.50 3.93
C GLY A 240 -2.86 -18.41 3.39
N LEU A 241 -3.37 -17.42 2.63
CA LEU A 241 -2.55 -16.43 1.92
C LEU A 241 -1.62 -15.66 2.85
N GLU A 242 -2.13 -15.20 4.00
CA GLU A 242 -1.35 -14.41 4.95
C GLU A 242 -0.16 -15.20 5.51
N THR A 243 -0.41 -16.44 5.91
CA THR A 243 0.62 -17.36 6.41
C THR A 243 1.67 -17.64 5.34
N HIS A 244 1.25 -17.89 4.09
CA HIS A 244 2.17 -18.14 2.98
C HIS A 244 3.06 -16.92 2.69
N LEU A 245 2.49 -15.71 2.65
CA LEU A 245 3.24 -14.48 2.42
C LEU A 245 4.27 -14.21 3.53
N ARG A 246 3.87 -14.35 4.79
CA ARG A 246 4.77 -14.18 5.95
C ARG A 246 5.90 -15.22 5.93
N ARG A 247 5.60 -16.48 5.58
CA ARG A 247 6.61 -17.53 5.40
C ARG A 247 7.60 -17.19 4.28
N PHE A 248 7.12 -16.75 3.12
CA PHE A 248 8.01 -16.38 2.02
C PHE A 248 8.88 -15.17 2.36
N ALA A 249 8.32 -14.17 3.05
CA ALA A 249 9.09 -13.03 3.52
C ALA A 249 10.19 -13.45 4.50
N MET A 250 9.87 -14.30 5.49
CA MET A 250 10.83 -14.82 6.45
C MET A 250 11.99 -15.56 5.76
N ILE A 251 11.68 -16.50 4.85
CA ILE A 251 12.70 -17.23 4.09
C ILE A 251 13.56 -16.26 3.27
N ALA A 252 12.95 -15.26 2.63
CA ALA A 252 13.68 -14.26 1.86
C ALA A 252 14.61 -13.41 2.76
N GLY A 253 14.16 -13.05 3.96
CA GLY A 253 14.94 -12.33 4.97
C GLY A 253 16.16 -13.15 5.45
N GLU A 254 15.97 -14.43 5.72
CA GLU A 254 17.05 -15.36 6.08
C GLU A 254 18.10 -15.50 4.97
N LEU A 255 17.66 -15.70 3.73
CA LEU A 255 18.55 -15.78 2.57
C LEU A 255 19.31 -14.47 2.34
N HIS A 256 18.65 -13.32 2.52
CA HIS A 256 19.28 -12.03 2.44
C HIS A 256 20.35 -11.84 3.52
N GLN A 257 20.03 -12.20 4.77
CA GLN A 257 20.97 -12.10 5.89
C GLN A 257 22.21 -12.99 5.66
N ALA A 258 22.01 -14.23 5.22
CA ALA A 258 23.13 -15.14 4.91
C ALA A 258 24.07 -14.54 3.83
N LYS A 259 23.50 -13.88 2.81
CA LYS A 259 24.28 -13.18 1.79
C LYS A 259 25.05 -11.98 2.36
N VAL A 260 24.41 -11.18 3.23
CA VAL A 260 25.06 -10.04 3.90
C VAL A 260 26.22 -10.51 4.77
N ASP A 261 26.03 -11.58 5.55
CA ASP A 261 27.06 -12.13 6.43
C ASP A 261 28.25 -12.70 5.64
N ALA A 262 27.98 -13.40 4.53
CA ALA A 262 29.03 -13.90 3.64
C ALA A 262 29.88 -12.77 3.05
N ILE A 263 29.25 -11.69 2.57
CA ILE A 263 29.96 -10.51 2.04
C ILE A 263 30.82 -9.86 3.13
N ALA A 264 30.28 -9.71 4.35
CA ALA A 264 31.01 -9.15 5.47
C ALA A 264 32.24 -10.00 5.86
N MET A 265 32.12 -11.33 5.82
CA MET A 265 33.24 -12.24 6.05
C MET A 265 34.36 -12.10 5.00
N THR A 266 34.00 -11.99 3.72
CA THR A 266 34.99 -11.80 2.64
C THR A 266 35.72 -10.46 2.77
N GLN A 267 35.03 -9.39 3.17
CA GLN A 267 35.64 -8.07 3.37
C GLN A 267 36.54 -7.98 4.62
N GLN A 268 36.43 -8.93 5.56
CA GLN A 268 37.25 -8.99 6.77
C GLN A 268 38.49 -9.87 6.62
N GLN A 269 38.67 -10.59 5.50
CA GLN A 269 39.89 -11.34 5.26
C GLN A 269 41.03 -10.37 4.91
N PRO A 270 42.14 -10.35 5.69
CA PRO A 270 43.27 -9.49 5.38
C PRO A 270 43.86 -9.95 4.04
N THR A 271 44.02 -9.01 3.10
CA THR A 271 44.91 -9.24 1.94
C THR A 271 46.30 -9.53 2.49
N SER A 272 46.71 -10.80 2.50
CA SER A 272 48.10 -11.17 2.73
C SER A 272 48.91 -10.58 1.58
N LYS A 273 49.40 -9.35 1.76
CA LYS A 273 50.46 -8.81 0.92
C LYS A 273 51.65 -9.76 1.08
N ASN A 274 51.94 -10.50 0.00
CA ASN A 274 53.23 -11.12 -0.21
C ASN A 274 54.30 -10.02 -0.19
N SER A 275 54.90 -9.78 0.97
CA SER A 275 56.20 -9.15 1.07
C SER A 275 57.27 -10.24 0.90
N GLN A 276 57.58 -10.55 -0.35
CA GLN A 276 58.86 -11.12 -0.73
C GLN A 276 59.76 -9.97 -1.21
N THR A 277 60.72 -9.61 -0.38
CA THR A 277 61.98 -8.93 -0.75
C THR A 277 63.06 -9.53 0.13
#